data_AF-A0A6N0LXG9-F1
#
_entry.id   AF-A0A6N0LXG9-F1
#
_cell.length_a   1.000
_cell.length_b   1.000
_cell.length_c   1.000
_cell.angle_alpha   90.00
_cell.angle_beta   90.00
_cell.angle_gamma   90.00
#
_symmetry.space_group_name_H-M   'P 1'
#
loop_
_entity.id
_entity.type
_entity.pdbx_description
1 polymer ?
#
loop_
_entity_poly.entity_id
_entity_poly.type
_entity_poly.pdbx_seq_one_letter_code
_entity_poly.pdbx_strand_id
1 'polypeptide(L)'
;MTQLTFDKTLALSIYNSDEQFPIDLDDAWLWLGWASKQKALDCLVANFEEGTDFLTLGKKASNGGRPGKHIMLTVDCFKCFAMMSGTEQGKVIRKYFIECESIAKEANIKALPSVSTSKLTELKANDALVRHHIRVLESELAEKRMELQSIQKELFTEAKAVLDANPELARAVLDAREIIERAKQANKYLSV
;
A
#
# COMPACT_ATOMS: atom_id res chain seq x y z
N MET A 1 -9.17 51.23 15.56
CA MET A 1 -8.82 50.04 14.78
C MET A 1 -9.10 48.85 15.67
N THR A 2 -10.15 48.10 15.36
CA THR A 2 -10.42 46.80 15.98
C THR A 2 -9.21 45.91 15.71
N GLN A 3 -8.52 45.44 16.76
CA GLN A 3 -7.47 44.45 16.59
C GLN A 3 -8.15 43.19 16.06
N LEU A 4 -7.94 42.87 14.79
CA LEU A 4 -8.46 41.66 14.19
C LEU A 4 -7.73 40.48 14.84
N THR A 5 -8.42 39.76 15.72
CA THR A 5 -7.89 38.59 16.42
C THR A 5 -8.23 37.32 15.64
N PHE A 6 -7.27 36.42 15.45
CA PHE A 6 -7.52 35.13 14.81
C PHE A 6 -8.43 34.27 15.71
N ASP A 7 -9.56 33.83 15.17
CA ASP A 7 -10.52 32.99 15.88
C ASP A 7 -10.93 31.77 15.03
N LYS A 8 -11.73 30.89 15.63
CA LYS A 8 -12.19 29.65 14.95
C LYS A 8 -13.04 29.94 13.71
N THR A 9 -13.81 31.03 13.74
CA THR A 9 -14.70 31.42 12.64
C THR A 9 -13.89 31.85 11.43
N LEU A 10 -12.87 32.68 11.64
CA LEU A 10 -11.94 33.13 10.63
C LEU A 10 -11.11 31.98 10.07
N ALA A 11 -10.63 31.07 10.92
CA ALA A 11 -9.92 29.90 10.46
C ALA A 11 -10.78 29.04 9.51
N LEU A 12 -12.06 28.87 9.82
CA LEU A 12 -13.00 28.13 8.99
C LEU A 12 -13.32 28.87 7.67
N SER A 13 -13.47 30.20 7.69
CA SER A 13 -13.72 30.97 6.47
C SER A 13 -12.53 30.95 5.52
N ILE A 14 -11.31 31.02 6.06
CA ILE A 14 -10.07 30.90 5.29
C ILE A 14 -9.95 29.50 4.67
N TYR A 15 -10.25 28.45 5.45
CA TYR A 15 -10.14 27.06 4.98
C TYR A 15 -11.17 26.72 3.88
N ASN A 16 -12.36 27.30 3.96
CA ASN A 16 -13.42 27.09 2.96
C ASN A 16 -13.33 28.06 1.77
N SER A 17 -12.30 28.90 1.71
CA SER A 17 -12.09 29.79 0.57
C SER A 17 -11.69 29.00 -0.68
N ASP A 18 -12.22 29.38 -1.83
CA ASP A 18 -11.79 28.85 -3.13
C ASP A 18 -10.49 29.52 -3.64
N GLU A 19 -10.01 30.56 -2.94
CA GLU A 19 -8.78 31.24 -3.29
C GLU A 19 -7.54 30.44 -2.87
N GLN A 20 -6.56 30.33 -3.77
CA GLN A 20 -5.32 29.59 -3.50
C GLN A 20 -4.44 30.28 -2.41
N PHE A 21 -4.44 31.61 -2.38
CA PHE A 21 -3.66 32.42 -1.43
C PHE A 21 -4.58 33.37 -0.64
N PRO A 22 -5.44 32.85 0.26
CA PRO A 22 -6.52 33.63 0.87
C PRO A 22 -6.07 34.55 2.02
N ILE A 23 -4.79 34.52 2.43
CA ILE A 23 -4.33 35.18 3.65
C ILE A 23 -3.35 36.31 3.33
N ASP A 24 -3.66 37.54 3.72
CA ASP A 24 -2.72 38.67 3.63
C ASP A 24 -1.65 38.61 4.74
N LEU A 25 -0.39 38.85 4.39
CA LEU A 25 0.72 38.91 5.36
C LEU A 25 0.51 39.98 6.43
N ASP A 26 -0.15 41.10 6.12
CA ASP A 26 -0.50 42.14 7.10
C ASP A 26 -1.33 41.57 8.24
N ASP A 27 -2.32 40.74 7.90
CA ASP A 27 -3.19 40.11 8.87
C ASP A 27 -2.48 38.95 9.56
N ALA A 28 -1.79 38.10 8.79
CA ALA A 28 -1.05 36.95 9.32
C ALA A 28 -0.01 37.35 10.36
N TRP A 29 0.75 38.42 10.12
CA TRP A 29 1.68 38.96 11.12
C TRP A 29 0.95 39.28 12.43
N LEU A 30 -0.12 40.08 12.35
CA LEU A 30 -0.85 40.54 13.53
C LEU A 30 -1.44 39.36 14.31
N TRP A 31 -2.04 38.41 13.61
CA TRP A 31 -2.59 37.18 14.19
C TRP A 31 -1.52 36.35 14.89
N LEU A 32 -0.35 36.21 14.27
CA LEU A 32 0.77 35.47 14.84
C LEU A 32 1.49 36.26 15.95
N GLY A 33 1.15 37.52 16.20
CA GLY A 33 1.74 38.29 17.29
C GLY A 33 3.22 38.60 17.12
N TRP A 34 3.71 38.73 15.88
CA TRP A 34 5.08 39.19 15.65
C TRP A 34 5.23 40.66 16.06
N ALA A 35 6.40 40.99 16.63
CA ALA A 35 6.70 42.37 17.05
C ALA A 35 6.82 43.35 15.87
N SER A 36 7.18 42.88 14.67
CA SER A 36 7.28 43.72 13.48
C SER A 36 6.98 42.95 12.19
N LYS A 37 6.36 43.64 11.21
CA LYS A 37 6.13 43.10 9.86
C LYS A 37 7.41 42.60 9.23
N GLN A 38 8.48 43.37 9.38
CA GLN A 38 9.72 43.09 8.68
C GLN A 38 10.30 41.76 9.14
N LYS A 39 10.26 41.45 10.44
CA LYS A 39 10.69 40.14 10.95
C LYS A 39 9.81 39.00 10.44
N ALA A 40 8.50 39.21 10.38
CA ALA A 40 7.59 38.24 9.80
C ALA A 40 7.90 37.99 8.32
N LEU A 41 8.15 39.05 7.56
CA LEU A 41 8.52 38.99 6.15
C LEU A 41 9.87 38.29 5.94
N ASP A 42 10.90 38.64 6.71
CA ASP A 42 12.22 38.03 6.61
C ASP A 42 12.14 36.52 6.92
N CYS A 43 11.34 36.14 7.93
CA CYS A 43 11.09 34.75 8.25
C CYS A 43 10.34 34.01 7.13
N LEU A 44 9.32 34.66 6.54
CA LEU A 44 8.56 34.09 5.43
C LEU A 44 9.48 33.80 4.24
N VAL A 45 10.23 34.80 3.78
CA VAL A 45 11.11 34.69 2.60
C VAL A 45 12.27 33.72 2.84
N ALA A 46 12.72 33.54 4.07
CA ALA A 46 13.81 32.61 4.40
C ALA A 46 13.37 31.13 4.45
N ASN A 47 12.09 30.84 4.72
CA ASN A 47 11.63 29.48 5.01
C ASN A 47 10.57 28.93 4.05
N PHE A 48 10.02 29.77 3.17
CA PHE A 48 8.93 29.42 2.27
C PHE A 48 9.25 29.84 0.83
N GLU A 49 8.61 29.20 -0.14
CA GLU A 49 8.86 29.40 -1.56
C GLU A 49 7.82 30.36 -2.21
N GLU A 50 8.30 31.42 -2.86
CA GLU A 50 7.44 32.31 -3.64
C GLU A 50 6.90 31.60 -4.89
N GLY A 51 5.60 31.69 -5.14
CA GLY A 51 4.90 30.95 -6.21
C GLY A 51 4.22 29.68 -5.72
N THR A 52 4.70 29.08 -4.63
CA THR A 52 4.13 27.87 -4.02
C THR A 52 3.42 28.19 -2.71
N ASP A 53 4.13 28.81 -1.77
CA ASP A 53 3.66 29.07 -0.41
C ASP A 53 3.07 30.48 -0.27
N PHE A 54 3.63 31.45 -0.98
CA PHE A 54 3.14 32.83 -1.00
C PHE A 54 3.34 33.50 -2.36
N LEU A 55 2.59 34.58 -2.61
CA LEU A 55 2.70 35.43 -3.81
C LEU A 55 2.93 36.89 -3.44
N THR A 56 3.83 37.57 -4.15
CA THR A 56 3.95 39.03 -4.12
C THR A 56 3.12 39.67 -5.23
N LEU A 57 2.01 40.33 -4.86
CA LEU A 57 1.10 40.98 -5.83
C LEU A 57 1.52 42.41 -6.21
N GLY A 58 2.67 42.88 -5.73
CA GLY A 58 3.20 44.22 -5.99
C GLY A 58 3.25 45.10 -4.75
N LYS A 59 3.01 46.41 -4.90
CA LYS A 59 3.02 47.38 -3.81
C LYS A 59 1.59 47.62 -3.31
N LYS A 60 1.39 47.57 -2.00
CA LYS A 60 0.13 47.98 -1.35
C LYS A 60 0.15 49.48 -1.13
N ALA A 61 -0.90 50.19 -1.54
CA ALA A 61 -0.99 51.64 -1.33
C ALA A 61 -0.91 51.97 0.17
N SER A 62 -0.10 52.96 0.55
CA SER A 62 0.01 53.43 1.92
C SER A 62 -0.55 54.85 2.03
N ASN A 63 -1.28 55.14 3.11
CA ASN A 63 -1.76 56.49 3.43
C ASN A 63 -0.64 57.40 4.00
N GLY A 64 0.62 57.08 3.73
CA GLY A 64 1.84 57.72 4.21
C GLY A 64 3.05 56.77 4.20
N GLY A 65 4.25 57.27 3.90
CA GLY A 65 5.51 56.49 3.89
C GLY A 65 5.76 55.67 2.61
N ARG A 66 6.82 54.82 2.61
CA ARG A 66 7.18 53.95 1.48
C ARG A 66 6.18 52.79 1.38
N PRO A 67 5.53 52.56 0.22
CA PRO A 67 4.60 51.45 0.02
C PRO A 67 5.28 50.09 0.28
N GLY A 68 4.65 49.26 1.11
CA GLY A 68 5.10 47.89 1.40
C GLY A 68 4.73 46.89 0.31
N LYS A 69 5.35 45.70 0.32
CA LYS A 69 4.94 44.59 -0.54
C LYS A 69 3.57 44.06 -0.10
N HIS A 70 2.69 43.81 -1.07
CA HIS A 70 1.42 43.10 -0.87
C HIS A 70 1.70 41.61 -1.06
N ILE A 71 1.58 40.83 0.01
CA ILE A 71 1.97 39.41 0.03
C ILE A 71 0.78 38.60 0.52
N MET A 72 0.43 37.58 -0.25
CA MET A 72 -0.65 36.65 0.05
C MET A 72 -0.08 35.25 0.27
N LEU A 73 -0.59 34.52 1.27
CA LEU A 73 -0.10 33.21 1.69
C LEU A 73 -1.16 32.14 1.44
N THR A 74 -0.72 30.91 1.15
CA THR A 74 -1.60 29.74 1.21
C THR A 74 -1.97 29.42 2.66
N VAL A 75 -3.07 28.68 2.83
CA VAL A 75 -3.50 28.21 4.16
C VAL A 75 -2.42 27.32 4.81
N ASP A 76 -1.80 26.45 4.02
CA ASP A 76 -0.76 25.54 4.52
C ASP A 76 0.54 26.29 4.88
N CYS A 77 0.93 27.29 4.09
CA CYS A 77 2.03 28.19 4.44
C CYS A 77 1.75 28.87 5.79
N PHE A 78 0.55 29.42 5.99
CA PHE A 78 0.20 30.05 7.25
C PHE A 78 0.21 29.09 8.46
N LYS A 79 -0.27 27.84 8.30
CA LYS A 79 -0.17 26.83 9.36
C LYS A 79 1.29 26.59 9.76
N CYS A 80 2.15 26.33 8.78
CA CYS A 80 3.58 26.15 9.00
C CYS A 80 4.22 27.39 9.63
N PHE A 81 3.84 28.58 9.17
CA PHE A 81 4.34 29.85 9.69
C PHE A 81 3.94 30.05 11.15
N ALA A 82 2.72 29.67 11.53
CA ALA A 82 2.27 29.63 12.93
C ALA A 82 3.08 28.66 13.79
N MET A 83 3.49 27.52 13.22
CA MET A 83 4.33 26.55 13.94
C MET A 83 5.74 27.08 14.20
N MET A 84 6.26 27.93 13.31
CA MET A 84 7.62 28.47 13.36
C MET A 84 7.74 29.78 14.12
N SER A 85 6.65 30.54 14.32
CA SER A 85 6.72 31.91 14.83
C SER A 85 7.31 32.05 16.23
N GLY A 86 7.25 31.00 17.06
CA GLY A 86 7.76 31.02 18.43
C GLY A 86 7.03 31.98 19.39
N THR A 87 5.96 32.62 18.93
CA THR A 87 5.14 33.57 19.70
C THR A 87 4.03 32.84 20.47
N GLU A 88 3.51 33.45 21.54
CA GLU A 88 2.38 32.88 22.29
C GLU A 88 1.13 32.73 21.41
N GLN A 89 0.84 33.71 20.55
CA GLN A 89 -0.28 33.62 19.61
C GLN A 89 -0.07 32.50 18.56
N GLY A 90 1.14 32.37 18.02
CA GLY A 90 1.48 31.26 17.13
C GLY A 90 1.31 29.89 17.78
N LYS A 91 1.68 29.75 19.07
CA LYS A 91 1.44 28.51 19.85
C LYS A 91 -0.05 28.20 19.98
N VAL A 92 -0.90 29.20 20.22
CA VAL A 92 -2.36 29.03 20.31
C VAL A 92 -2.92 28.58 18.96
N ILE A 93 -2.56 29.27 17.87
CA ILE A 93 -3.02 28.96 16.51
C ILE A 93 -2.54 27.57 16.08
N ARG A 94 -1.28 27.22 16.35
CA ARG A 94 -0.73 25.87 16.11
C ARG A 94 -1.55 24.79 16.83
N LYS A 95 -1.85 24.99 18.12
CA LYS A 95 -2.63 24.02 18.91
C LYS A 95 -4.03 23.82 18.31
N TYR A 96 -4.66 24.91 17.86
CA TYR A 96 -5.96 24.84 17.20
C TYR A 96 -5.92 23.97 15.93
N PHE A 97 -4.95 24.20 15.03
CA PHE A 97 -4.85 23.37 13.80
C PHE A 97 -4.53 21.90 14.10
N ILE A 98 -3.66 21.63 15.08
CA ILE A 98 -3.36 20.25 15.52
C ILE A 98 -4.62 19.57 16.09
N GLU A 99 -5.42 20.30 16.86
CA GLU A 99 -6.69 19.78 17.40
C GLU A 99 -7.67 19.44 16.27
N CYS A 100 -7.81 20.31 15.26
CA CYS A 100 -8.63 20.05 14.09
C CYS A 100 -8.17 18.79 13.33
N GLU A 101 -6.86 18.62 13.11
CA GLU A 101 -6.31 17.42 12.47
C GLU A 101 -6.56 16.14 13.30
N SER A 102 -6.44 16.23 14.62
CA SER A 102 -6.75 15.11 15.52
C SER A 102 -8.22 14.70 15.44
N ILE A 103 -9.13 15.68 15.50
CA ILE A 103 -10.58 15.45 15.38
C ILE A 103 -10.90 14.82 14.02
N ALA A 104 -10.33 15.35 12.93
CA ALA A 104 -10.55 14.81 11.58
C ALA A 104 -10.05 13.36 11.46
N LYS A 105 -8.88 13.06 12.04
CA LYS A 105 -8.31 11.70 12.07
C LYS A 105 -9.20 10.75 12.85
N GLU A 106 -9.69 11.14 14.02
CA GLU A 106 -10.61 10.33 14.82
C GLU A 106 -11.95 10.10 14.10
N ALA A 107 -12.49 11.11 13.46
CA ALA A 107 -13.72 10.99 12.68
C ALA A 107 -13.55 10.02 11.50
N ASN A 108 -12.42 10.09 10.80
CA ASN A 108 -12.09 9.16 9.72
C ASN A 108 -11.93 7.71 10.24
N ILE A 109 -11.28 7.53 11.40
CA ILE A 109 -11.15 6.21 12.04
C ILE A 109 -12.53 5.65 12.42
N LYS A 110 -13.45 6.49 12.93
CA LYS A 110 -14.81 6.08 13.31
C LYS A 110 -15.73 5.84 12.10
N ALA A 111 -15.45 6.50 10.98
CA ALA A 111 -16.21 6.38 9.73
C ALA A 111 -15.79 5.17 8.87
N LEU A 112 -14.65 4.53 9.17
CA LEU A 112 -14.32 3.23 8.61
C LEU A 112 -15.45 2.24 8.94
N PRO A 113 -15.98 1.51 7.95
CA PRO A 113 -17.03 0.55 8.21
C PRO A 113 -16.54 -0.45 9.26
N SER A 114 -17.34 -0.68 10.30
CA SER A 114 -17.13 -1.79 11.24
C SER A 114 -17.33 -3.08 10.46
N VAL A 115 -16.30 -3.53 9.74
CA VAL A 115 -16.34 -4.77 8.98
C VAL A 115 -16.58 -5.88 9.99
N SER A 116 -17.75 -6.54 9.88
CA SER A 116 -18.09 -7.67 10.73
C SER A 116 -17.01 -8.75 10.55
N THR A 117 -16.17 -8.92 11.56
CA THR A 117 -15.03 -9.84 11.54
C THR A 117 -15.47 -11.31 11.56
N SER A 118 -16.76 -11.58 11.81
CA SER A 118 -17.32 -12.92 11.91
C SER A 118 -17.09 -13.77 10.67
N LYS A 119 -17.24 -13.19 9.47
CA LYS A 119 -17.00 -13.95 8.23
C LYS A 119 -15.52 -14.26 8.02
N LEU A 120 -14.64 -13.34 8.40
CA LEU A 120 -13.19 -13.52 8.28
C LEU A 120 -12.70 -14.60 9.26
N THR A 121 -13.23 -14.64 10.47
CA THR A 121 -12.90 -15.69 11.46
C THR A 121 -13.36 -17.06 11.01
N GLU A 122 -14.56 -17.16 10.41
CA GLU A 122 -15.09 -18.41 9.86
C GLU A 122 -14.20 -18.92 8.71
N LEU A 123 -13.82 -18.03 7.78
CA LEU A 123 -12.96 -18.40 6.65
C LEU A 123 -11.57 -18.86 7.09
N LYS A 124 -10.98 -18.24 8.13
CA LYS A 124 -9.69 -18.67 8.69
C LYS A 124 -9.76 -20.07 9.32
N ALA A 125 -10.86 -20.37 10.03
CA ALA A 125 -11.06 -21.70 10.60
C ALA A 125 -11.20 -22.76 9.50
N ASN A 126 -11.93 -22.45 8.43
CA ASN A 126 -12.09 -23.34 7.28
C ASN A 126 -10.76 -23.58 6.53
N ASP A 127 -9.95 -22.54 6.32
CA ASP A 127 -8.61 -22.68 5.72
C ASP A 127 -7.71 -23.61 6.53
N ALA A 128 -7.68 -23.45 7.86
CA ALA A 128 -6.90 -24.32 8.75
C ALA A 128 -7.35 -25.78 8.66
N LEU A 129 -8.67 -26.02 8.60
CA LEU A 129 -9.23 -27.36 8.47
C LEU A 129 -8.85 -28.01 7.13
N VAL A 130 -8.96 -27.29 6.02
CA VAL A 130 -8.62 -27.81 4.69
C VAL A 130 -7.12 -28.12 4.59
N ARG A 131 -6.26 -27.26 5.13
CA ARG A 131 -4.81 -27.52 5.19
C ARG A 131 -4.46 -28.79 5.97
N HIS A 132 -5.18 -29.06 7.05
CA HIS A 132 -4.99 -30.31 7.80
C HIS A 132 -5.36 -31.53 6.97
N HIS A 133 -6.50 -31.51 6.26
CA HIS A 133 -6.91 -32.62 5.39
C HIS A 133 -5.91 -32.89 4.27
N ILE A 134 -5.37 -31.83 3.64
CA ILE A 134 -4.32 -31.96 2.62
C ILE A 134 -3.11 -32.71 3.20
N ARG A 135 -2.64 -32.33 4.39
CA ARG A 135 -1.49 -32.97 5.03
C ARG A 135 -1.73 -34.46 5.32
N VAL A 136 -2.93 -34.83 5.76
CA VAL A 136 -3.30 -36.23 6.00
C VAL A 136 -3.29 -37.03 4.69
N LEU A 137 -3.94 -36.50 3.65
CA LEU A 137 -3.98 -37.16 2.33
C LEU A 137 -2.59 -37.31 1.71
N GLU A 138 -1.71 -36.32 1.89
CA GLU A 138 -0.32 -36.41 1.43
C GLU A 138 0.47 -37.52 2.13
N SER A 139 0.24 -37.72 3.44
CA SER A 139 0.85 -38.82 4.20
C SER A 139 0.36 -40.18 3.72
N GLU A 140 -0.95 -40.35 3.56
CA GLU A 140 -1.56 -41.58 3.05
C GLU A 140 -1.07 -41.91 1.63
N LEU A 141 -0.96 -40.90 0.76
CA LEU A 141 -0.41 -41.06 -0.59
C LEU A 141 1.05 -41.52 -0.56
N ALA A 142 1.86 -40.97 0.36
CA ALA A 142 3.26 -41.36 0.50
C ALA A 142 3.40 -42.84 0.93
N GLU A 143 2.57 -43.30 1.86
CA GLU A 143 2.52 -44.70 2.29
C GLU A 143 2.15 -45.63 1.11
N LYS A 144 1.10 -45.30 0.36
CA LYS A 144 0.70 -46.10 -0.82
C LYS A 144 1.74 -46.13 -1.92
N ARG A 145 2.51 -45.04 -2.11
CA ARG A 145 3.65 -45.03 -3.04
C ARG A 145 4.76 -45.98 -2.60
N MET A 146 5.05 -46.06 -1.30
CA MET A 146 6.04 -46.99 -0.77
C MET A 146 5.59 -48.46 -0.92
N GLU A 147 4.32 -48.76 -0.61
CA GLU A 147 3.72 -50.09 -0.85
C GLU A 147 3.86 -50.50 -2.33
N LEU A 148 3.47 -49.61 -3.25
CA LEU A 148 3.56 -49.87 -4.69
C LEU A 148 5.00 -50.13 -5.14
N GLN A 149 5.97 -49.38 -4.60
CA GLN A 149 7.38 -49.55 -4.93
C GLN A 149 7.90 -50.93 -4.48
N SER A 150 7.48 -51.43 -3.32
CA SER A 150 7.84 -52.77 -2.85
C SER A 150 7.32 -53.84 -3.81
N ILE A 151 6.04 -53.75 -4.18
CA ILE A 151 5.39 -54.71 -5.09
C ILE A 151 6.07 -54.70 -6.46
N GLN A 152 6.38 -53.53 -7.02
CA GLN A 152 7.07 -53.43 -8.31
C GLN A 152 8.46 -54.07 -8.28
N LYS A 153 9.19 -53.93 -7.16
CA LYS A 153 10.50 -54.55 -6.97
C LYS A 153 10.39 -56.08 -6.90
N GLU A 154 9.40 -56.60 -6.18
CA GLU A 154 9.13 -58.04 -6.10
C GLU A 154 8.74 -58.60 -7.47
N LEU A 155 7.82 -57.94 -8.17
CA LEU A 155 7.40 -58.32 -9.52
C LEU A 155 8.59 -58.37 -10.50
N PHE A 156 9.46 -57.36 -10.45
CA PHE A 156 10.67 -57.32 -11.28
C PHE A 156 11.61 -58.48 -10.95
N THR A 157 11.80 -58.77 -9.67
CA THR A 157 12.70 -59.85 -9.23
C THR A 157 12.21 -61.20 -9.71
N GLU A 158 10.90 -61.46 -9.58
CA GLU A 158 10.27 -62.70 -10.03
C GLU A 158 10.30 -62.82 -11.56
N ALA A 159 9.93 -61.76 -12.29
CA ALA A 159 9.97 -61.75 -13.75
C ALA A 159 11.39 -62.00 -14.28
N LYS A 160 12.40 -61.41 -13.63
CA LYS A 160 13.81 -61.65 -13.96
C LYS A 160 14.22 -63.09 -13.68
N ALA A 161 13.82 -63.67 -12.54
CA ALA A 161 14.14 -65.06 -12.20
C ALA A 161 13.55 -66.05 -13.22
N VAL A 162 12.32 -65.82 -13.68
CA VAL A 162 11.67 -66.64 -14.73
C VAL A 162 12.45 -66.57 -16.05
N LEU A 163 12.92 -65.37 -16.43
CA LEU A 163 13.71 -65.16 -17.63
C LEU A 163 15.08 -65.87 -17.54
N ASP A 164 15.77 -65.70 -16.41
CA ASP A 164 17.09 -66.29 -16.16
C ASP A 164 17.02 -67.83 -16.10
N ALA A 165 15.90 -68.41 -15.65
CA ALA A 165 15.68 -69.86 -15.61
C ALA A 165 15.42 -70.49 -16.99
N ASN A 166 14.94 -69.72 -17.98
CA ASN A 166 14.56 -70.25 -19.30
C ASN A 166 15.14 -69.41 -20.46
N PRO A 167 16.48 -69.33 -20.59
CA PRO A 167 17.12 -68.42 -21.54
C PRO A 167 16.85 -68.77 -23.02
N GLU A 168 16.70 -70.06 -23.35
CA GLU A 168 16.38 -70.48 -24.72
C GLU A 168 14.95 -70.14 -25.11
N LEU A 169 13.99 -70.34 -24.20
CA LEU A 169 12.60 -69.96 -24.42
C LEU A 169 12.47 -68.44 -24.57
N ALA A 170 13.19 -67.67 -23.75
CA ALA A 170 13.24 -66.21 -23.85
C ALA A 170 13.72 -65.75 -25.24
N ARG A 171 14.78 -66.37 -25.74
CA ARG A 171 15.32 -66.08 -27.07
C ARG A 171 14.32 -66.42 -28.17
N ALA A 172 13.71 -67.61 -28.12
CA ALA A 172 12.71 -68.03 -29.09
C ALA A 172 11.48 -67.10 -29.14
N VAL A 173 11.02 -66.61 -27.97
CA VAL A 173 9.91 -65.65 -27.88
C VAL A 173 10.29 -64.29 -28.50
N LEU A 174 11.51 -63.80 -28.26
CA LEU A 174 12.00 -62.56 -28.86
C LEU A 174 12.12 -62.68 -30.39
N ASP A 175 12.69 -63.78 -30.87
CA ASP A 175 12.84 -64.05 -32.31
C ASP A 175 11.45 -64.12 -32.99
N ALA A 176 10.49 -64.82 -32.38
CA ALA A 176 9.12 -64.89 -32.89
C ALA A 176 8.45 -63.49 -32.93
N ARG A 177 8.65 -62.67 -31.89
CA ARG A 177 8.12 -61.30 -31.85
C ARG A 177 8.72 -60.43 -32.95
N GLU A 178 10.02 -60.52 -33.19
CA GLU A 178 10.68 -59.73 -34.25
C GLU A 178 10.17 -60.12 -35.64
N ILE A 179 9.96 -61.42 -35.89
CA ILE A 179 9.38 -61.90 -37.14
C ILE A 179 7.97 -61.34 -37.34
N ILE A 180 7.13 -61.34 -36.31
CA ILE A 180 5.77 -60.79 -36.36
C ILE A 180 5.80 -59.29 -36.67
N GLU A 181 6.66 -58.51 -36.00
CA GLU A 181 6.78 -57.07 -36.25
C GLU A 181 7.28 -56.77 -37.68
N ARG A 182 8.28 -57.50 -38.17
CA ARG A 182 8.76 -57.37 -39.56
C ARG A 182 7.65 -57.70 -40.58
N ALA A 183 6.87 -58.75 -40.33
CA ALA A 183 5.76 -59.13 -41.19
C ALA A 183 4.65 -58.05 -41.20
N LYS A 184 4.33 -57.46 -40.05
CA LYS A 184 3.39 -56.33 -39.92
C LYS A 184 3.88 -55.09 -40.69
N GLN A 185 5.17 -54.78 -40.62
CA GLN A 185 5.75 -53.66 -41.38
C GLN A 185 5.72 -53.90 -42.90
N ALA A 186 6.02 -55.12 -43.34
CA ALA A 186 6.04 -55.48 -44.75
C ALA A 186 4.64 -55.63 -45.36
N ASN A 187 3.63 -55.95 -44.54
CA ASN A 187 2.27 -56.18 -44.99
C ASN A 187 1.26 -55.47 -44.09
N LYS A 188 0.72 -54.35 -44.59
CA LYS A 188 -0.25 -53.49 -43.90
C LYS A 188 -1.57 -54.19 -43.51
N TYR A 189 -1.84 -55.39 -44.02
CA TYR A 189 -3.05 -56.16 -43.68
C TYR A 189 -2.85 -57.11 -42.47
N LEU A 190 -1.64 -57.19 -41.91
CA LEU A 190 -1.32 -58.07 -40.77
C LEU A 190 -1.40 -57.38 -39.39
N SER A 191 -1.76 -56.09 -39.32
CA SER A 191 -2.07 -55.42 -38.07
C SER A 191 -3.56 -55.62 -37.72
N VAL A 192 -3.87 -56.72 -37.03
CA VAL A 192 -5.14 -56.88 -36.29
C VAL A 192 -4.85 -56.76 -34.80
#